data_AF-A0A6V7K4B0-F1
#
_entry.id   AF-A0A6V7K4B0-F1
#
_cell.length_a   1.000
_cell.length_b   1.000
_cell.length_c   1.000
_cell.angle_alpha   90.00
_cell.angle_beta   90.00
_cell.angle_gamma   90.00
#
_symmetry.space_group_name_H-M   'P 1'
#
loop_
_entity.id
_entity.type
_entity.pdbx_description
1 polymer ?
#
loop_
_entity_poly.entity_id
_entity_poly.type
_entity_poly.pdbx_seq_one_letter_code
_entity_poly.pdbx_strand_id
1 'polypeptide(L)'
;YKHTAEPDVADAPIYGSAAGSTFEKWIYHWACSMIAAVKQPNLSTLLMACQPGLKRDTRTTIVLVPYVFLHIIANGQDEDRDRLITEVMAVINSGDQALDQELITTWPLRREINVKYSTEETIRVSDEARRIRCSQVVFNILDQLGRWLTEKRNDKDNVYRIMEAFFNRLDSLVLAKACYKSHEYHRALMLLERHMSMKNKGLEDQAESSLLTKIYIQLEEPDGVSGILATQKQNPTLEQLVVGHEVDGQLQDAAICYEKLAQKSQQLKHIQGMIHCYLDLDQAYTAMKFTEGVISSRPELEPLVVEREPFWRLANFVQLAGDNKNPVKKDLLEDLRKGTEPNLEGIKRNLVCLLGAVSHK
;
A
#
# COMPACT_ATOMS: atom_id res chain seq x y z
N TYR A 1 -20.59 41.28 0.91
CA TYR A 1 -19.23 41.81 0.80
C TYR A 1 -18.74 42.25 2.19
N LYS A 2 -18.04 41.36 2.88
CA LYS A 2 -17.16 41.69 4.01
C LYS A 2 -15.88 40.91 3.78
N HIS A 3 -14.77 41.63 3.64
CA HIS A 3 -13.41 41.12 3.69
C HIS A 3 -13.16 40.49 5.06
N THR A 4 -12.85 39.20 5.11
CA THR A 4 -12.22 38.46 6.22
C THR A 4 -11.82 37.11 5.62
N ALA A 5 -10.58 36.66 5.51
CA ALA A 5 -9.27 37.16 5.86
C ALA A 5 -8.36 36.77 4.67
N GLU A 6 -7.24 37.46 4.49
CA GLU A 6 -6.15 36.92 3.66
C GLU A 6 -5.89 35.48 4.13
N PRO A 7 -5.73 34.50 3.22
CA PRO A 7 -5.33 33.17 3.65
C PRO A 7 -3.93 33.35 4.26
N ASP A 8 -3.84 33.26 5.59
CA ASP A 8 -2.57 33.12 6.30
C ASP A 8 -1.74 32.12 5.48
N VAL A 9 -0.61 32.60 4.98
CA VAL A 9 0.33 31.79 4.21
C VAL A 9 0.84 30.74 5.20
N ALA A 10 0.13 29.62 5.29
CA ALA A 10 0.47 28.56 6.20
C ALA A 10 1.87 28.08 5.84
N ASP A 11 2.78 28.12 6.82
CA ASP A 11 4.14 27.63 6.66
C ASP A 11 4.09 26.18 6.14
N ALA A 12 4.72 25.96 4.98
CA ALA A 12 4.88 24.62 4.44
C ALA A 12 5.72 23.79 5.43
N PRO A 13 5.31 22.58 5.82
CA PRO A 13 4.24 21.77 5.21
C PRO A 13 2.84 21.92 5.86
N ILE A 14 1.82 22.08 5.02
CA ILE A 14 0.39 22.00 5.33
C ILE A 14 0.02 20.56 5.70
N TYR A 15 0.69 19.58 5.08
CA TYR A 15 0.57 18.18 5.48
C TYR A 15 1.20 17.94 6.86
N GLY A 16 0.37 17.67 7.87
CA GLY A 16 0.78 17.50 9.28
C GLY A 16 0.39 18.66 10.19
N SER A 17 -0.04 19.80 9.63
CA SER A 17 -0.61 20.92 10.38
C SER A 17 -2.10 20.72 10.68
N ALA A 18 -2.65 21.49 11.62
CA ALA A 18 -4.09 21.49 11.95
C ALA A 18 -4.98 21.77 10.71
N ALA A 19 -4.43 22.49 9.72
CA ALA A 19 -5.02 22.78 8.42
C ALA A 19 -5.23 21.53 7.53
N GLY A 20 -4.52 20.43 7.79
CA GLY A 20 -4.58 19.17 7.03
C GLY A 20 -5.29 18.01 7.76
N SER A 21 -6.07 18.30 8.81
CA SER A 21 -6.75 17.28 9.64
C SER A 21 -7.62 16.30 8.84
N THR A 22 -8.18 16.72 7.72
CA THR A 22 -8.96 15.90 6.78
C THR A 22 -8.44 16.08 5.36
N PHE A 23 -8.55 15.06 4.51
CA PHE A 23 -8.15 15.11 3.10
C PHE A 23 -8.72 16.33 2.37
N GLU A 24 -10.00 16.65 2.56
CA GLU A 24 -10.68 17.77 1.91
C GLU A 24 -10.11 19.14 2.33
N LYS A 25 -9.79 19.31 3.61
CA LYS A 25 -9.15 20.53 4.11
C LYS A 25 -7.71 20.63 3.62
N TRP A 26 -6.97 19.52 3.60
CA TRP A 26 -5.61 19.50 3.09
C TRP A 26 -5.57 19.91 1.61
N ILE A 27 -6.36 19.27 0.75
CA ILE A 27 -6.34 19.57 -0.70
C ILE A 27 -6.83 20.99 -0.99
N TYR A 28 -7.82 21.49 -0.23
CA TYR A 28 -8.30 22.86 -0.35
C TYR A 28 -7.22 23.88 0.05
N HIS A 29 -6.60 23.73 1.23
CA HIS A 29 -5.56 24.65 1.67
C HIS A 29 -4.31 24.57 0.79
N TRP A 30 -3.95 23.38 0.33
CA TRP A 30 -2.85 23.18 -0.60
C TRP A 30 -3.13 23.85 -1.95
N ALA A 31 -4.33 23.67 -2.50
CA ALA A 31 -4.76 24.36 -3.71
C ALA A 31 -4.79 25.89 -3.53
N CYS A 32 -5.27 26.40 -2.39
CA CYS A 32 -5.25 27.83 -2.09
C CYS A 32 -3.83 28.40 -2.02
N SER A 33 -2.90 27.69 -1.38
CA SER A 33 -1.49 28.06 -1.32
C SER A 33 -0.85 28.10 -2.71
N MET A 34 -1.13 27.09 -3.54
CA MET A 34 -0.70 27.07 -4.94
C MET A 34 -1.26 28.26 -5.74
N ILE A 35 -2.56 28.53 -5.63
CA ILE A 35 -3.22 29.65 -6.34
C ILE A 35 -2.60 31.00 -5.93
N ALA A 36 -2.26 31.18 -4.66
CA ALA A 36 -1.59 32.39 -4.18
C ALA A 36 -0.18 32.57 -4.75
N ALA A 37 0.53 31.48 -5.05
CA ALA A 37 1.87 31.50 -5.65
C ALA A 37 1.87 31.81 -7.17
N VAL A 38 0.70 31.82 -7.83
CA VAL A 38 0.59 32.08 -9.28
C VAL A 38 0.79 33.56 -9.60
N LYS A 39 1.89 33.89 -10.29
CA LYS A 39 2.27 35.27 -10.64
C LYS A 39 1.47 35.91 -11.79
N GLN A 40 0.81 35.12 -12.65
CA GLN A 40 0.09 35.67 -13.80
C GLN A 40 -1.21 36.37 -13.33
N PRO A 41 -1.41 37.67 -13.63
CA PRO A 41 -2.53 38.45 -13.08
C PRO A 41 -3.90 37.97 -13.60
N ASN A 42 -3.99 37.57 -14.87
CA ASN A 42 -5.23 37.07 -15.45
C ASN A 42 -5.60 35.67 -14.94
N LEU A 43 -4.61 34.80 -14.73
CA LEU A 43 -4.83 33.45 -14.24
C LEU A 43 -5.13 33.45 -12.73
N SER A 44 -4.42 34.25 -11.94
CA SER A 44 -4.64 34.39 -10.51
C SER A 44 -6.03 34.95 -10.19
N THR A 45 -6.50 35.96 -10.94
CA THR A 45 -7.87 36.50 -10.75
C THR A 45 -8.95 35.47 -11.05
N LEU A 46 -8.80 34.67 -12.11
CA LEU A 46 -9.72 33.57 -12.43
C LEU A 46 -9.67 32.46 -11.36
N LEU A 47 -8.49 32.04 -10.93
CA LEU A 47 -8.33 30.99 -9.92
C LEU A 47 -8.82 31.44 -8.53
N MET A 48 -8.61 32.70 -8.16
CA MET A 48 -9.16 33.29 -6.93
C MET A 48 -10.69 33.33 -6.94
N ALA A 49 -11.31 33.61 -8.10
CA ALA A 49 -12.76 33.53 -8.23
C ALA A 49 -13.30 32.10 -8.05
N CYS A 50 -12.49 31.08 -8.38
CA CYS A 50 -12.84 29.66 -8.24
C CYS A 50 -12.63 29.09 -6.82
N GLN A 51 -11.90 29.79 -5.93
CA GLN A 51 -11.62 29.30 -4.56
C GLN A 51 -12.86 28.83 -3.78
N PRO A 52 -13.99 29.58 -3.74
CA PRO A 52 -15.17 29.14 -3.01
C PRO A 52 -15.79 27.85 -3.56
N GLY A 53 -15.62 27.59 -4.86
CA GLY A 53 -16.09 26.37 -5.53
C GLY A 53 -15.27 25.14 -5.15
N LEU A 54 -13.94 25.30 -5.06
CA LEU A 54 -13.00 24.23 -4.68
C LEU A 54 -13.28 23.68 -3.28
N LYS A 55 -13.81 24.49 -2.36
CA LYS A 55 -14.20 24.04 -1.02
C LYS A 55 -15.38 23.06 -1.03
N ARG A 56 -16.29 23.18 -2.00
CA ARG A 56 -17.52 22.38 -2.07
C ARG A 56 -17.37 21.12 -2.91
N ASP A 57 -16.48 21.14 -3.90
CA ASP A 57 -16.25 20.02 -4.79
C ASP A 57 -14.78 19.62 -4.83
N THR A 58 -14.48 18.54 -4.11
CA THR A 58 -13.14 17.96 -4.05
C THR A 58 -12.72 17.36 -5.38
N ARG A 59 -13.65 16.88 -6.21
CA ARG A 59 -13.32 16.23 -7.49
C ARG A 59 -12.79 17.23 -8.50
N THR A 60 -13.42 18.39 -8.62
CA THR A 60 -12.87 19.48 -9.46
C THR A 60 -11.54 19.99 -8.93
N THR A 61 -11.33 20.01 -7.62
CA THR A 61 -10.03 20.33 -7.03
C THR A 61 -8.95 19.34 -7.45
N ILE A 62 -9.22 18.03 -7.41
CA ILE A 62 -8.26 16.98 -7.83
C ILE A 62 -7.89 17.13 -9.31
N VAL A 63 -8.83 17.52 -10.18
CA VAL A 63 -8.56 17.73 -11.60
C VAL A 63 -7.78 19.03 -11.84
N LEU A 64 -8.05 20.10 -11.09
CA LEU A 64 -7.41 21.40 -11.28
C LEU A 64 -5.96 21.42 -10.77
N VAL A 65 -5.69 20.78 -9.62
CA VAL A 65 -4.40 20.84 -8.92
C VAL A 65 -3.20 20.49 -9.83
N PRO A 66 -3.20 19.41 -10.64
CA PRO A 66 -2.09 19.10 -11.54
C PRO A 66 -1.74 20.21 -12.53
N TYR A 67 -2.74 20.91 -13.08
CA TYR A 67 -2.50 22.00 -14.02
C TYR A 67 -1.91 23.23 -13.33
N VAL A 68 -2.42 23.58 -12.15
CA VAL A 68 -1.87 24.68 -11.35
C VAL A 68 -0.43 24.36 -10.93
N PHE A 69 -0.17 23.13 -10.51
CA PHE A 69 1.16 22.64 -10.16
C PHE A 69 2.15 22.75 -11.33
N LEU A 70 1.77 22.31 -12.53
CA LEU A 70 2.59 22.44 -13.74
C LEU A 70 2.87 23.90 -14.10
N HIS A 71 1.86 24.78 -13.96
CA HIS A 71 2.04 26.21 -14.20
C HIS A 71 3.03 26.85 -13.22
N ILE A 72 3.02 26.45 -11.95
CA ILE A 72 3.97 26.94 -10.94
C ILE A 72 5.37 26.44 -11.24
N ILE A 73 5.56 25.19 -11.67
CA ILE A 73 6.90 24.71 -12.03
C ILE A 73 7.46 25.47 -13.23
N ALA A 74 6.64 25.69 -14.27
CA ALA A 74 7.04 26.37 -15.49
C ALA A 74 7.43 27.84 -15.27
N ASN A 75 6.67 28.58 -14.44
CA ASN A 75 6.77 30.04 -14.33
C ASN A 75 7.21 30.54 -12.93
N GLY A 76 7.31 29.65 -11.94
CA GLY A 76 7.59 29.97 -10.54
C GLY A 76 9.06 30.20 -10.22
N GLN A 77 9.33 30.70 -9.01
CA GLN A 77 10.69 30.82 -8.46
C GLN A 77 11.16 29.51 -7.84
N ASP A 78 12.44 29.41 -7.55
CA ASP A 78 13.01 28.23 -6.88
C ASP A 78 12.42 28.04 -5.47
N GLU A 79 12.08 29.13 -4.75
CA GLU A 79 11.41 29.06 -3.45
C GLU A 79 10.03 28.39 -3.52
N ASP A 80 9.25 28.69 -4.56
CA ASP A 80 7.92 28.08 -4.76
C ASP A 80 8.07 26.58 -5.10
N ARG A 81 9.11 26.22 -5.88
CA ARG A 81 9.43 24.82 -6.20
C ARG A 81 9.85 24.05 -4.95
N ASP A 82 10.61 24.68 -4.05
CA ASP A 82 11.04 24.07 -2.79
C ASP A 82 9.86 23.83 -1.84
N ARG A 83 8.90 24.76 -1.77
CA ARG A 83 7.64 24.56 -1.03
C ARG A 83 6.83 23.39 -1.58
N LEU A 84 6.75 23.24 -2.91
CA LEU A 84 6.06 22.11 -3.51
C LEU A 84 6.74 20.77 -3.19
N ILE A 85 8.08 20.71 -3.25
CA ILE A 85 8.83 19.50 -2.94
C ILE A 85 8.68 19.13 -1.46
N THR A 86 8.77 20.10 -0.55
CA THR A 86 8.61 19.84 0.89
C THR A 86 7.24 19.27 1.24
N GLU A 87 6.17 19.77 0.62
CA GLU A 87 4.82 19.19 0.77
C GLU A 87 4.73 17.76 0.22
N VAL A 88 5.23 17.54 -1.00
CA VAL A 88 5.22 16.22 -1.64
C VAL A 88 5.98 15.21 -0.77
N MET A 89 7.18 15.56 -0.30
CA MET A 89 7.98 14.70 0.56
C MET A 89 7.35 14.51 1.95
N ALA A 90 6.65 15.51 2.49
CA ALA A 90 5.93 15.37 3.77
C ALA A 90 4.77 14.37 3.68
N VAL A 91 4.01 14.36 2.58
CA VAL A 91 2.95 13.38 2.33
C VAL A 91 3.55 11.97 2.26
N ILE A 92 4.62 11.82 1.47
CA ILE A 92 5.26 10.53 1.15
C ILE A 92 5.99 9.92 2.36
N ASN A 93 6.75 10.72 3.11
CA ASN A 93 7.57 10.23 4.23
C ASN A 93 6.76 9.95 5.51
N SER A 94 5.51 10.42 5.60
CA SER A 94 4.68 10.26 6.80
C SER A 94 4.32 8.81 7.18
N GLY A 95 4.64 7.85 6.32
CA GLY A 95 4.41 6.42 6.53
C GLY A 95 5.66 5.61 6.89
N ASP A 96 6.82 6.21 7.15
CA ASP A 96 8.08 5.44 7.30
C ASP A 96 8.18 4.59 8.58
N GLN A 97 7.35 4.84 9.59
CA GLN A 97 7.34 4.04 10.82
C GLN A 97 6.72 2.63 10.66
N ALA A 98 6.05 2.33 9.55
CA ALA A 98 5.33 1.06 9.37
C ALA A 98 6.11 0.00 8.58
N LEU A 99 7.14 0.37 7.80
CA LEU A 99 7.86 -0.58 6.94
C LEU A 99 8.55 -1.68 7.74
N ASP A 100 9.25 -1.33 8.81
CA ASP A 100 10.06 -2.33 9.54
C ASP A 100 9.21 -3.34 10.31
N GLN A 101 7.94 -3.00 10.60
CA GLN A 101 7.01 -3.89 11.31
C GLN A 101 6.14 -4.71 10.34
N GLU A 102 5.77 -4.15 9.18
CA GLU A 102 4.99 -4.84 8.17
C GLU A 102 5.81 -5.75 7.24
N LEU A 103 7.09 -5.43 7.03
CA LEU A 103 8.04 -6.34 6.37
C LEU A 103 8.17 -7.70 7.08
N ILE A 104 7.74 -7.73 8.34
CA ILE A 104 7.68 -8.92 9.17
C ILE A 104 6.24 -9.46 9.14
N THR A 105 5.16 -8.67 9.22
CA THR A 105 3.80 -9.24 9.34
C THR A 105 3.11 -9.60 8.02
N THR A 106 3.47 -9.00 6.89
CA THR A 106 2.76 -9.25 5.63
C THR A 106 3.44 -10.36 4.85
N TRP A 107 3.01 -11.58 5.17
CA TRP A 107 2.92 -12.62 4.16
C TRP A 107 2.06 -12.11 2.99
N PRO A 108 2.54 -12.11 1.75
CA PRO A 108 1.68 -11.90 0.60
C PRO A 108 1.24 -13.27 0.11
N LEU A 109 -0.04 -13.61 0.29
CA LEU A 109 -0.85 -14.42 -0.63
C LEU A 109 -2.20 -14.66 0.07
N ARG A 110 -3.25 -14.11 -0.55
CA ARG A 110 -4.67 -14.21 -0.15
C ARG A 110 -5.08 -13.38 1.09
N ARG A 111 -5.25 -12.06 0.86
CA ARG A 111 -6.21 -11.16 1.53
C ARG A 111 -6.50 -11.50 2.99
N GLU A 112 -5.64 -11.06 3.91
CA GLU A 112 -6.04 -10.96 5.31
C GLU A 112 -7.15 -9.90 5.45
N ILE A 113 -8.39 -10.38 5.50
CA ILE A 113 -9.47 -9.69 6.23
C ILE A 113 -9.13 -9.91 7.71
N ASN A 114 -8.08 -9.26 8.20
CA ASN A 114 -7.79 -9.17 9.62
C ASN A 114 -8.69 -8.07 10.20
N VAL A 115 -9.99 -8.35 10.29
CA VAL A 115 -10.91 -7.55 11.09
C VAL A 115 -10.63 -7.92 12.54
N LYS A 116 -9.56 -7.34 13.08
CA LYS A 116 -9.43 -7.20 14.53
C LYS A 116 -10.42 -6.12 14.93
N TYR A 117 -11.47 -6.57 15.63
CA TYR A 117 -12.36 -5.67 16.36
C TYR A 117 -11.58 -5.12 17.55
N SER A 118 -10.81 -4.05 17.32
CA SER A 118 -10.25 -3.21 18.36
C SER A 118 -10.71 -1.79 18.11
N THR A 119 -11.48 -1.22 19.03
CA THR A 119 -12.09 0.13 18.97
C THR A 119 -11.10 1.29 18.79
N GLU A 120 -9.78 1.04 18.83
CA GLU A 120 -8.70 1.99 18.52
C GLU A 120 -8.25 1.96 17.05
N GLU A 121 -8.48 0.87 16.32
CA GLU A 121 -8.08 0.69 14.92
C GLU A 121 -8.94 1.51 13.95
N THR A 122 -10.17 1.86 14.31
CA THR A 122 -11.04 2.71 13.50
C THR A 122 -10.47 4.12 13.23
N ILE A 123 -9.67 4.66 14.16
CA ILE A 123 -9.00 5.96 13.98
C ILE A 123 -7.78 5.80 13.05
N ARG A 124 -7.01 4.70 13.20
CA ARG A 124 -5.86 4.40 12.34
C ARG A 124 -6.26 4.12 10.90
N VAL A 125 -7.38 3.43 10.68
CA VAL A 125 -7.94 3.17 9.34
C VAL A 125 -8.38 4.47 8.67
N SER A 126 -8.88 5.47 9.42
CA SER A 126 -9.20 6.80 8.87
C SER A 126 -7.95 7.57 8.45
N ASP A 127 -6.87 7.49 9.21
CA ASP A 127 -5.62 8.17 8.88
C ASP A 127 -4.88 7.51 7.71
N GLU A 128 -4.89 6.18 7.62
CA GLU A 128 -4.30 5.46 6.50
C GLU A 128 -5.09 5.69 5.20
N ALA A 129 -6.43 5.68 5.26
CA ALA A 129 -7.26 6.04 4.12
C ALA A 129 -7.04 7.50 3.68
N ARG A 130 -6.83 8.42 4.62
CA ARG A 130 -6.47 9.82 4.32
C ARG A 130 -5.12 9.91 3.61
N ARG A 131 -4.12 9.18 4.10
CA ARG A 131 -2.77 9.11 3.50
C ARG A 131 -2.82 8.59 2.08
N ILE A 132 -3.47 7.46 1.84
CA ILE A 132 -3.60 6.85 0.51
C ILE A 132 -4.22 7.86 -0.47
N ARG A 133 -5.28 8.56 -0.07
CA ARG A 133 -5.90 9.59 -0.92
C ARG A 133 -4.98 10.78 -1.20
N CYS A 134 -4.25 11.28 -0.19
CA CYS A 134 -3.26 12.35 -0.41
C CYS A 134 -2.16 11.89 -1.38
N SER A 135 -1.63 10.69 -1.18
CA SER A 135 -0.61 10.09 -2.04
C SER A 135 -1.11 9.92 -3.48
N GLN A 136 -2.35 9.47 -3.68
CA GLN A 136 -2.95 9.35 -5.02
C GLN A 136 -3.04 10.69 -5.76
N VAL A 137 -3.35 11.78 -5.07
CA VAL A 137 -3.34 13.13 -5.67
C VAL A 137 -1.92 13.51 -6.09
N VAL A 138 -0.94 13.28 -5.22
CA VAL A 138 0.49 13.52 -5.52
C VAL A 138 0.94 12.69 -6.72
N PHE A 139 0.61 11.40 -6.76
CA PHE A 139 0.97 10.52 -7.88
C PHE A 139 0.29 10.94 -9.18
N ASN A 140 -0.97 11.38 -9.14
CA ASN A 140 -1.63 11.93 -10.33
C ASN A 140 -0.90 13.18 -10.86
N ILE A 141 -0.44 14.07 -9.98
CA ILE A 141 0.35 15.25 -10.37
C ILE A 141 1.67 14.82 -11.04
N LEU A 142 2.38 13.85 -10.44
CA LEU A 142 3.62 13.33 -10.98
C LEU A 142 3.41 12.62 -12.32
N ASP A 143 2.30 11.90 -12.50
CA ASP A 143 1.92 11.27 -13.76
C ASP A 143 1.66 12.32 -14.86
N GLN A 144 0.93 13.40 -14.54
CA GLN A 144 0.71 14.48 -15.52
C GLN A 144 2.03 15.16 -15.91
N LEU A 145 2.94 15.33 -14.95
CA LEU A 145 4.27 15.88 -15.21
C LEU A 145 5.12 14.92 -16.08
N GLY A 146 5.06 13.60 -15.80
CA GLY A 146 5.72 12.59 -16.61
C GLY A 146 5.16 12.50 -18.04
N ARG A 147 3.84 12.61 -18.20
CA ARG A 147 3.16 12.69 -19.50
C ARG A 147 3.60 13.91 -20.28
N TRP A 148 3.57 15.09 -19.64
CA TRP A 148 4.03 16.34 -20.26
C TRP A 148 5.49 16.27 -20.71
N LEU A 149 6.38 15.71 -19.88
CA LEU A 149 7.78 15.48 -20.25
C LEU A 149 7.91 14.54 -21.46
N THR A 150 7.09 13.50 -21.54
CA THR A 150 7.11 12.57 -22.67
C THR A 150 6.63 13.24 -23.96
N GLU A 151 5.56 14.04 -23.90
CA GLU A 151 5.01 14.78 -25.05
C GLU A 151 5.98 15.86 -25.56
N LYS A 152 6.68 16.54 -24.65
CA LYS A 152 7.63 17.62 -24.97
C LYS A 152 9.07 17.16 -25.16
N ARG A 153 9.34 15.84 -25.18
CA ARG A 153 10.69 15.28 -25.36
C ARG A 153 11.39 15.74 -26.66
N ASN A 154 10.61 16.03 -27.71
CA ASN A 154 11.13 16.48 -29.00
C ASN A 154 11.44 17.99 -29.01
N ASP A 155 10.69 18.79 -28.24
CA ASP A 155 10.87 20.24 -28.10
C ASP A 155 11.62 20.55 -26.80
N LYS A 156 12.96 20.54 -26.85
CA LYS A 156 13.82 20.78 -25.68
C LYS A 156 13.87 22.26 -25.27
N ASP A 157 12.72 22.80 -24.89
CA ASP A 157 12.58 24.16 -24.39
C ASP A 157 13.29 24.35 -23.04
N ASN A 158 13.57 25.60 -22.66
CA ASN A 158 14.11 25.91 -21.33
C ASN A 158 13.17 25.44 -20.20
N VAL A 159 11.85 25.49 -20.45
CA VAL A 159 10.82 24.97 -19.53
C VAL A 159 10.95 23.47 -19.35
N TYR A 160 11.26 22.72 -20.41
CA TYR A 160 11.47 21.28 -20.33
C TYR A 160 12.62 20.93 -19.37
N ARG A 161 13.75 21.64 -19.47
CA ARG A 161 14.90 21.42 -18.59
C ARG A 161 14.58 21.71 -17.12
N ILE A 162 13.80 22.75 -16.87
CA ILE A 162 13.34 23.10 -15.52
C ILE A 162 12.45 21.98 -14.95
N MET A 163 11.52 21.46 -15.74
CA MET A 163 10.63 20.37 -15.31
C MET A 163 11.40 19.05 -15.08
N GLU A 164 12.36 18.74 -15.95
CA GLU A 164 13.22 17.56 -15.80
C GLU A 164 14.11 17.68 -14.55
N ALA A 165 14.69 18.85 -14.30
CA ALA A 165 15.45 19.13 -13.08
C ALA A 165 14.58 18.97 -11.83
N PHE A 166 13.34 19.47 -11.84
CA PHE A 166 12.39 19.28 -10.75
C PHE A 166 12.10 17.81 -10.48
N PHE A 167 11.83 17.01 -11.53
CA PHE A 167 11.57 15.58 -11.36
C PHE A 167 12.79 14.84 -10.80
N ASN A 168 14.00 15.18 -11.25
CA ASN A 168 15.24 14.55 -10.76
C ASN A 168 15.60 14.95 -9.31
N ARG A 169 15.01 16.02 -8.76
CA ARG A 169 15.14 16.37 -7.34
C ARG A 169 14.33 15.45 -6.43
N LEU A 170 13.30 14.79 -6.97
CA LEU A 170 12.50 13.82 -6.22
C LEU A 170 13.19 12.47 -6.25
N ASP A 171 13.44 11.89 -5.08
CA ASP A 171 14.03 10.56 -4.99
C ASP A 171 13.02 9.51 -5.50
N SER A 172 13.36 8.89 -6.63
CA SER A 172 12.54 7.86 -7.27
C SER A 172 12.40 6.61 -6.40
N LEU A 173 13.38 6.30 -5.53
CA LEU A 173 13.31 5.17 -4.61
C LEU A 173 12.28 5.41 -3.50
N VAL A 174 12.29 6.62 -2.93
CA VAL A 174 11.33 7.01 -1.88
C VAL A 174 9.91 7.03 -2.45
N LEU A 175 9.75 7.55 -3.67
CA LEU A 175 8.48 7.51 -4.40
C LEU A 175 8.01 6.07 -4.64
N ALA A 176 8.88 5.17 -5.11
CA ALA A 176 8.53 3.77 -5.35
C ALA A 176 8.06 3.07 -4.06
N LYS A 177 8.74 3.30 -2.94
CA LYS A 177 8.32 2.77 -1.62
C LYS A 177 6.96 3.31 -1.20
N ALA A 178 6.66 4.57 -1.46
CA ALA A 178 5.36 5.16 -1.14
C ALA A 178 4.23 4.66 -2.06
N CYS A 179 4.50 4.46 -3.36
CA CYS A 179 3.55 3.83 -4.28
C CYS A 179 3.23 2.39 -3.84
N TYR A 180 4.24 1.64 -3.39
CA TYR A 180 4.05 0.29 -2.86
C TYR A 180 3.09 0.27 -1.67
N LYS A 181 3.27 1.17 -0.69
CA LYS A 181 2.35 1.33 0.46
C LYS A 181 0.95 1.75 0.03
N SER A 182 0.86 2.57 -1.01
CA SER A 182 -0.42 3.08 -1.53
C SER A 182 -1.15 2.09 -2.44
N HIS A 183 -0.66 0.85 -2.56
CA HIS A 183 -1.22 -0.23 -3.38
C HIS A 183 -1.22 0.06 -4.89
N GLU A 184 -0.30 0.91 -5.36
CA GLU A 184 -0.14 1.24 -6.78
C GLU A 184 1.12 0.57 -7.34
N TYR A 185 1.08 -0.77 -7.42
CA TYR A 185 2.25 -1.60 -7.73
C TYR A 185 2.84 -1.33 -9.13
N HIS A 186 2.00 -1.07 -10.14
CA HIS A 186 2.45 -0.73 -11.49
C HIS A 186 3.27 0.57 -11.53
N ARG A 187 2.84 1.61 -10.80
CA ARG A 187 3.57 2.88 -10.68
C ARG A 187 4.86 2.70 -9.90
N ALA A 188 4.81 1.91 -8.82
CA ALA A 188 5.99 1.56 -8.04
C ALA A 188 7.06 0.88 -8.90
N LEU A 189 6.66 -0.07 -9.76
CA LEU A 189 7.55 -0.76 -10.68
C LEU A 189 8.24 0.22 -11.64
N MET A 190 7.45 1.06 -12.32
CA MET A 190 7.95 2.06 -13.27
C MET A 190 8.98 3.01 -12.64
N LEU A 191 8.69 3.50 -11.42
CA LEU A 191 9.59 4.42 -10.70
C LEU A 191 10.88 3.74 -10.26
N LEU A 192 10.79 2.48 -9.82
CA LEU A 192 11.93 1.70 -9.39
C LEU A 192 12.83 1.33 -10.57
N GLU A 193 12.26 0.93 -11.72
CA GLU A 193 13.03 0.68 -12.95
C GLU A 193 13.75 1.93 -13.43
N ARG A 194 13.09 3.10 -13.37
CA ARG A 194 13.72 4.38 -13.67
C ARG A 194 14.90 4.66 -12.74
N HIS A 195 14.74 4.42 -11.44
CA HIS A 195 15.82 4.56 -10.46
C HIS A 195 17.02 3.65 -10.78
N MET A 196 16.75 2.37 -11.09
CA MET A 196 17.79 1.41 -11.46
C MET A 196 18.51 1.81 -12.75
N SER A 197 17.77 2.29 -13.75
CA SER A 197 18.33 2.77 -15.02
C SER A 197 19.28 3.96 -14.81
N MET A 198 18.94 4.89 -13.92
CA MET A 198 19.80 6.04 -13.59
C MET A 198 21.05 5.64 -12.81
N LYS A 199 20.93 4.69 -11.88
CA LYS A 199 22.02 4.28 -11.01
C LYS A 199 23.03 3.38 -11.73
N ASN A 200 22.62 2.68 -12.79
CA ASN A 200 23.44 1.78 -13.62
C ASN A 200 24.26 0.74 -12.82
N LYS A 201 23.81 0.39 -11.61
CA LYS A 201 24.44 -0.61 -10.73
C LYS A 201 23.77 -2.00 -10.82
N GLY A 202 22.79 -2.18 -11.71
CA GLY A 202 22.03 -3.42 -11.82
C GLY A 202 21.38 -3.84 -10.49
N LEU A 203 21.13 -5.15 -10.32
CA LEU A 203 20.54 -5.75 -9.12
C LEU A 203 21.55 -5.99 -7.98
N GLU A 204 22.61 -5.18 -7.87
CA GLU A 204 23.66 -5.40 -6.84
C GLU A 204 23.18 -5.04 -5.42
N ASP A 205 22.20 -4.13 -5.30
CA ASP A 205 21.61 -3.77 -4.02
C ASP A 205 20.45 -4.70 -3.64
N GLN A 206 20.68 -5.55 -2.63
CA GLN A 206 19.69 -6.51 -2.12
C GLN A 206 18.35 -5.85 -1.71
N ALA A 207 18.39 -4.60 -1.21
CA ALA A 207 17.20 -3.87 -0.80
C ALA A 207 16.29 -3.50 -1.99
N GLU A 208 16.90 -3.09 -3.11
CA GLU A 208 16.17 -2.75 -4.34
C GLU A 208 15.62 -4.02 -5.00
N SER A 209 16.41 -5.10 -5.00
CA SER A 209 15.92 -6.40 -5.47
C SER A 209 14.79 -6.96 -4.60
N SER A 210 14.86 -6.80 -3.28
CA SER A 210 13.78 -7.22 -2.37
C SER A 210 12.50 -6.43 -2.62
N LEU A 211 12.61 -5.11 -2.84
CA LEU A 211 11.46 -4.28 -3.19
C LEU A 211 10.87 -4.66 -4.55
N LEU A 212 11.71 -4.96 -5.53
CA LEU A 212 11.28 -5.40 -6.85
C LEU A 212 10.56 -6.76 -6.78
N THR A 213 11.12 -7.75 -6.09
CA THR A 213 10.47 -9.05 -5.85
C THR A 213 9.12 -8.85 -5.17
N LYS A 214 9.03 -7.99 -4.15
CA LYS A 214 7.76 -7.66 -3.48
C LYS A 214 6.71 -7.06 -4.42
N ILE A 215 7.12 -6.20 -5.35
CA ILE A 215 6.21 -5.61 -6.33
C ILE A 215 5.69 -6.69 -7.29
N TYR A 216 6.55 -7.56 -7.81
CA TYR A 216 6.13 -8.64 -8.71
C TYR A 216 5.20 -9.66 -8.05
N ILE A 217 5.42 -10.01 -6.78
CA ILE A 217 4.48 -10.88 -6.04
C ILE A 217 3.10 -10.23 -5.98
N GLN A 218 3.02 -8.93 -5.68
CA GLN A 218 1.74 -8.20 -5.58
C GLN A 218 1.07 -7.99 -6.93
N LEU A 219 1.83 -8.02 -8.02
CA LEU A 219 1.31 -8.03 -9.39
C LEU A 219 0.88 -9.43 -9.84
N GLU A 220 1.12 -10.47 -9.04
CA GLU A 220 0.85 -11.87 -9.38
C GLU A 220 1.60 -12.34 -10.65
N GLU A 221 2.81 -11.81 -10.88
CA GLU A 221 3.64 -12.08 -12.07
C GLU A 221 4.85 -12.96 -11.71
N PRO A 222 4.75 -14.30 -11.85
CA PRO A 222 5.78 -15.22 -11.39
C PRO A 222 7.08 -15.17 -12.20
N ASP A 223 6.95 -14.97 -13.51
CA ASP A 223 8.08 -14.88 -14.43
C ASP A 223 9.07 -13.78 -14.01
N GLY A 224 8.56 -12.67 -13.48
CA GLY A 224 9.38 -11.56 -12.98
C GLY A 224 10.21 -11.93 -11.76
N VAL A 225 9.63 -12.66 -10.80
CA VAL A 225 10.34 -13.13 -9.59
C VAL A 225 11.43 -14.12 -9.96
N SER A 226 11.12 -15.07 -10.84
CA SER A 226 12.07 -16.08 -11.31
C SER A 226 13.21 -15.47 -12.14
N GLY A 227 12.91 -14.45 -12.94
CA GLY A 227 13.92 -13.64 -13.64
C GLY A 227 14.87 -12.92 -12.68
N ILE A 228 14.37 -12.38 -11.57
CA ILE A 228 15.20 -11.72 -10.55
C ILE A 228 16.12 -12.73 -9.85
N LEU A 229 15.57 -13.87 -9.43
CA LEU A 229 16.35 -14.93 -8.78
C LEU A 229 17.45 -15.48 -9.69
N ALA A 230 17.17 -15.64 -10.99
CA ALA A 230 18.16 -16.07 -11.97
C ALA A 230 19.25 -15.02 -12.27
N THR A 231 18.92 -13.74 -12.14
CA THR A 231 19.85 -12.63 -12.46
C THR A 231 20.74 -12.24 -11.27
N GLN A 232 20.35 -12.60 -10.04
CA GLN A 232 21.16 -12.32 -8.85
C GLN A 232 22.49 -13.09 -8.87
N LYS A 233 23.60 -12.37 -8.69
CA LYS A 233 24.95 -12.96 -8.60
C LYS A 233 25.21 -13.67 -7.27
N GLN A 234 24.44 -13.35 -6.25
CA GLN A 234 24.58 -13.93 -4.91
C GLN A 234 23.61 -15.09 -4.73
N ASN A 235 23.98 -16.06 -3.90
CA ASN A 235 23.07 -17.17 -3.58
C ASN A 235 21.80 -16.63 -2.92
N PRO A 236 20.61 -17.03 -3.39
CA PRO A 236 19.36 -16.54 -2.84
C PRO A 236 19.22 -16.99 -1.39
N THR A 237 18.68 -16.10 -0.56
CA THR A 237 18.35 -16.43 0.83
C THR A 237 17.21 -17.46 0.88
N LEU A 238 17.10 -18.23 1.97
CA LEU A 238 16.01 -19.20 2.12
C LEU A 238 14.63 -18.54 2.04
N GLU A 239 14.48 -17.32 2.53
CA GLU A 239 13.24 -16.55 2.44
C GLU A 239 12.91 -16.13 1.00
N GLN A 240 13.91 -15.77 0.19
CA GLN A 240 13.71 -15.47 -1.23
C GLN A 240 13.37 -16.73 -2.04
N LEU A 241 13.99 -17.87 -1.71
CA LEU A 241 13.68 -19.16 -2.36
C LEU A 241 12.26 -19.62 -2.07
N VAL A 242 11.83 -19.47 -0.82
CA VAL A 242 10.45 -19.71 -0.41
C VAL A 242 9.48 -18.92 -1.28
N VAL A 243 9.70 -17.61 -1.39
CA VAL A 243 8.84 -16.73 -2.18
C VAL A 243 8.85 -17.14 -3.66
N GLY A 244 10.02 -17.49 -4.21
CA GLY A 244 10.13 -17.97 -5.59
C GLY A 244 9.29 -19.23 -5.83
N HIS A 245 9.43 -20.25 -4.98
CA HIS A 245 8.72 -21.51 -5.14
C HIS A 245 7.21 -21.37 -4.91
N GLU A 246 6.75 -20.49 -4.02
CA GLU A 246 5.32 -20.19 -3.85
C GLU A 246 4.73 -19.56 -5.10
N VAL A 247 5.43 -18.57 -5.66
CA VAL A 247 5.00 -17.82 -6.83
C VAL A 247 5.02 -18.68 -8.09
N ASP A 248 6.01 -19.56 -8.25
CA ASP A 248 6.08 -20.54 -9.33
C ASP A 248 5.04 -21.69 -9.18
N GLY A 249 4.38 -21.80 -8.02
CA GLY A 249 3.43 -22.87 -7.70
C GLY A 249 4.09 -24.22 -7.35
N GLN A 250 5.39 -24.24 -7.10
CA GLN A 250 6.15 -25.41 -6.64
C GLN A 250 6.01 -25.60 -5.12
N LEU A 251 4.77 -25.86 -4.68
CA LEU A 251 4.41 -25.89 -3.26
C LEU A 251 5.12 -27.00 -2.46
N GLN A 252 5.53 -28.09 -3.11
CA GLN A 252 6.30 -29.16 -2.45
C GLN A 252 7.70 -28.68 -2.04
N ASP A 253 8.39 -27.98 -2.95
CA ASP A 253 9.72 -27.41 -2.69
C ASP A 253 9.63 -26.24 -1.70
N ALA A 254 8.55 -25.45 -1.78
CA ALA A 254 8.24 -24.42 -0.79
C ALA A 254 8.05 -25.02 0.62
N ALA A 255 7.31 -26.12 0.76
CA ALA A 255 7.10 -26.79 2.05
C ALA A 255 8.43 -27.29 2.66
N ILE A 256 9.34 -27.84 1.85
CA ILE A 256 10.68 -28.26 2.31
C ILE A 256 11.50 -27.04 2.76
N CYS A 257 11.42 -25.93 2.03
CA CYS A 257 12.07 -24.69 2.42
C CYS A 257 11.51 -24.14 3.74
N TYR A 258 10.20 -24.22 3.96
CA TYR A 258 9.57 -23.87 5.23
C TYR A 258 9.98 -24.77 6.37
N GLU A 259 10.10 -26.07 6.16
CA GLU A 259 10.58 -27.00 7.18
C GLU A 259 12.00 -26.62 7.63
N LYS A 260 12.89 -26.32 6.67
CA LYS A 260 14.26 -25.85 6.95
C LYS A 260 14.28 -24.51 7.68
N LEU A 261 13.35 -23.59 7.38
CA LEU A 261 13.21 -22.33 8.11
C LEU A 261 12.68 -22.55 9.53
N ALA A 262 11.65 -23.37 9.70
CA ALA A 262 11.04 -23.69 11.00
C ALA A 262 12.05 -24.35 11.96
N GLN A 263 12.98 -25.17 11.44
CA GLN A 263 14.08 -25.75 12.21
C GLN A 263 15.09 -24.70 12.71
N LYS A 264 15.33 -23.63 11.94
CA LYS A 264 16.31 -22.57 12.26
C LYS A 264 15.72 -21.45 13.10
N SER A 265 14.51 -21.02 12.75
CA SER A 265 13.77 -19.93 13.38
C SER A 265 12.33 -20.36 13.56
N GLN A 266 11.93 -20.62 14.81
CA GLN A 266 10.55 -21.01 15.12
C GLN A 266 9.63 -19.78 15.18
N GLN A 267 9.65 -18.98 14.11
CA GLN A 267 8.74 -17.86 13.89
C GLN A 267 7.38 -18.41 13.45
N LEU A 268 6.31 -17.81 13.98
CA LEU A 268 4.93 -18.21 13.70
C LEU A 268 4.59 -18.17 12.19
N LYS A 269 5.21 -17.25 11.45
CA LYS A 269 4.93 -17.07 10.02
C LYS A 269 5.33 -18.27 9.18
N HIS A 270 6.53 -18.80 9.36
CA HIS A 270 7.00 -19.95 8.59
C HIS A 270 6.13 -21.18 8.86
N ILE A 271 5.57 -21.29 10.07
CA ILE A 271 4.62 -22.35 10.43
C ILE A 271 3.29 -22.17 9.69
N GLN A 272 2.74 -20.95 9.67
CA GLN A 272 1.51 -20.62 8.93
C GLN A 272 1.67 -20.87 7.43
N GLY A 273 2.78 -20.41 6.83
CA GLY A 273 3.06 -20.69 5.43
C GLY A 273 3.14 -22.13 5.05
N MET A 274 3.72 -22.94 5.92
CA MET A 274 3.80 -24.37 5.68
C MET A 274 2.40 -25.01 5.72
N ILE A 275 1.54 -24.56 6.64
CA ILE A 275 0.13 -25.00 6.70
C ILE A 275 -0.58 -24.59 5.40
N HIS A 276 -0.42 -23.35 4.95
CA HIS A 276 -0.97 -22.87 3.69
C HIS A 276 -0.45 -23.66 2.48
N CYS A 277 0.85 -23.96 2.40
CA CYS A 277 1.40 -24.80 1.33
C CYS A 277 0.77 -26.19 1.32
N TYR A 278 0.57 -26.82 2.48
CA TYR A 278 -0.12 -28.11 2.57
C TYR A 278 -1.59 -28.03 2.22
N LEU A 279 -2.26 -26.92 2.53
CA LEU A 279 -3.64 -26.68 2.10
C LEU A 279 -3.72 -26.51 0.59
N ASP A 280 -2.84 -25.73 -0.02
CA ASP A 280 -2.82 -25.52 -1.47
C ASP A 280 -2.40 -26.79 -2.24
N LEU A 281 -1.67 -27.71 -1.61
CA LEU A 281 -1.41 -29.07 -2.10
C LEU A 281 -2.58 -30.06 -1.90
N ASP A 282 -3.73 -29.60 -1.40
CA ASP A 282 -4.90 -30.41 -1.01
C ASP A 282 -4.62 -31.49 0.05
N GLN A 283 -3.54 -31.34 0.82
CA GLN A 283 -3.17 -32.22 1.92
C GLN A 283 -3.72 -31.72 3.26
N ALA A 284 -5.03 -31.45 3.30
CA ALA A 284 -5.69 -30.89 4.48
C ALA A 284 -5.54 -31.76 5.74
N TYR A 285 -5.46 -33.09 5.59
CA TYR A 285 -5.23 -34.01 6.72
C TYR A 285 -3.84 -33.84 7.34
N THR A 286 -2.82 -33.71 6.51
CA THR A 286 -1.44 -33.46 6.94
C THR A 286 -1.33 -32.12 7.64
N ALA A 287 -1.96 -31.08 7.09
CA ALA A 287 -2.05 -29.76 7.70
C ALA A 287 -2.73 -29.81 9.09
N MET A 288 -3.83 -30.57 9.23
CA MET A 288 -4.52 -30.76 10.50
C MET A 288 -3.63 -31.49 11.54
N LYS A 289 -2.96 -32.57 11.14
CA LYS A 289 -2.06 -33.30 12.05
C LYS A 289 -0.86 -32.47 12.46
N PHE A 290 -0.35 -31.66 11.53
CA PHE A 290 0.75 -30.75 11.79
C PHE A 290 0.33 -29.64 12.77
N THR A 291 -0.82 -28.99 12.55
CA THR A 291 -1.37 -27.99 13.49
C THR A 291 -1.63 -28.57 14.88
N GLU A 292 -2.21 -29.75 14.99
CA GLU A 292 -2.37 -30.48 16.27
C GLU A 292 -1.02 -30.69 16.97
N GLY A 293 0.03 -31.08 16.23
CA GLY A 293 1.38 -31.26 16.75
C GLY A 293 2.04 -29.96 17.22
N VAL A 294 1.84 -28.86 16.48
CA VAL A 294 2.33 -27.53 16.86
C VAL A 294 1.62 -27.01 18.10
N ILE A 295 0.30 -27.15 18.19
CA ILE A 295 -0.50 -26.74 19.36
C ILE A 295 -0.10 -27.55 20.59
N SER A 296 0.14 -28.86 20.43
CA SER A 296 0.61 -29.73 21.52
C SER A 296 1.97 -29.29 22.06
N SER A 297 2.84 -28.79 21.18
CA SER A 297 4.17 -28.30 21.55
C SER A 297 4.15 -26.87 22.12
N ARG A 298 3.23 -26.02 21.63
CA ARG A 298 3.07 -24.62 21.99
C ARG A 298 1.59 -24.23 22.02
N PRO A 299 0.91 -24.37 23.17
CA PRO A 299 -0.50 -24.00 23.30
C PRO A 299 -0.72 -22.48 23.16
N GLU A 300 0.32 -21.67 23.40
CA GLU A 300 0.28 -20.20 23.26
C GLU A 300 0.00 -19.73 21.82
N LEU A 301 0.30 -20.56 20.82
CA LEU A 301 0.10 -20.22 19.40
C LEU A 301 -1.27 -20.63 18.87
N GLU A 302 -2.11 -21.28 19.69
CA GLU A 302 -3.45 -21.75 19.32
C GLU A 302 -4.34 -20.66 18.67
N PRO A 303 -4.47 -19.42 19.21
CA PRO A 303 -5.34 -18.42 18.58
C PRO A 303 -4.82 -17.91 17.23
N LEU A 304 -3.53 -18.10 16.92
CA LEU A 304 -2.90 -17.65 15.68
C LEU A 304 -2.71 -18.77 14.64
N VAL A 305 -2.63 -20.03 15.07
CA VAL A 305 -2.36 -21.21 14.21
C VAL A 305 -3.64 -21.96 13.85
N VAL A 306 -4.75 -21.73 14.57
CA VAL A 306 -6.05 -22.32 14.22
C VAL A 306 -6.62 -21.64 12.98
N GLU A 307 -6.09 -22.01 11.83
CA GLU A 307 -6.76 -21.82 10.55
C GLU A 307 -7.99 -22.72 10.54
N ARG A 308 -9.16 -22.13 10.26
CA ARG A 308 -10.43 -22.88 10.19
C ARG A 308 -10.51 -23.72 8.91
N GLU A 309 -9.69 -23.37 7.91
CA GLU A 309 -9.74 -23.92 6.56
C GLU A 309 -9.44 -25.43 6.45
N PRO A 310 -8.42 -26.01 7.11
CA PRO A 310 -8.20 -27.45 7.12
C PRO A 310 -9.44 -28.24 7.61
N PHE A 311 -10.13 -27.73 8.63
CA PHE A 311 -11.35 -28.34 9.17
C PHE A 311 -12.50 -28.29 8.16
N TRP A 312 -12.67 -27.16 7.48
CA TRP A 312 -13.68 -27.00 6.44
C TRP A 312 -13.45 -27.93 5.24
N ARG A 313 -12.20 -28.06 4.76
CA ARG A 313 -11.87 -28.91 3.61
C ARG A 313 -12.03 -30.41 3.90
N LEU A 314 -11.79 -30.84 5.14
CA LEU A 314 -11.95 -32.25 5.55
C LEU A 314 -13.38 -32.64 5.93
N ALA A 315 -14.30 -31.67 6.07
CA ALA A 315 -15.66 -31.87 6.56
C ALA A 315 -15.74 -32.66 7.88
N ASN A 316 -14.68 -32.64 8.70
CA ASN A 316 -14.59 -33.41 9.93
C ASN A 316 -15.18 -32.63 11.12
N PHE A 317 -16.50 -32.50 11.12
CA PHE A 317 -17.25 -31.84 12.19
C PHE A 317 -17.39 -32.70 13.45
N VAL A 318 -16.97 -33.97 13.41
CA VAL A 318 -17.15 -34.93 14.52
C VAL A 318 -16.17 -34.65 15.66
N GLN A 319 -14.93 -34.24 15.36
CA GLN A 319 -13.94 -33.88 16.39
C GLN A 319 -14.29 -32.58 17.12
N LEU A 320 -15.10 -31.71 16.53
CA LEU A 320 -15.62 -30.49 17.18
C LEU A 320 -16.51 -30.83 18.40
N ALA A 321 -17.26 -31.93 18.34
CA ALA A 321 -18.14 -32.35 19.44
C ALA A 321 -17.38 -32.88 20.67
N GLY A 322 -16.11 -33.28 20.51
CA GLY A 322 -15.28 -33.81 21.60
C GLY A 322 -14.44 -32.76 22.34
N ASP A 323 -14.08 -31.65 21.68
CA ASP A 323 -13.17 -30.63 22.21
C ASP A 323 -13.92 -29.49 22.92
N ASN A 324 -14.47 -29.79 24.11
CA ASN A 324 -15.15 -28.81 24.97
C ASN A 324 -14.22 -27.75 25.61
N LYS A 325 -12.92 -27.75 25.28
CA LYS A 325 -11.90 -26.85 25.87
C LYS A 325 -11.54 -25.64 24.99
N ASN A 326 -11.87 -25.66 23.70
CA ASN A 326 -11.45 -24.62 22.77
C ASN A 326 -12.63 -23.67 22.49
N PRO A 327 -12.60 -22.41 22.96
CA PRO A 327 -13.73 -21.49 22.87
C PRO A 327 -14.17 -21.23 21.42
N VAL A 328 -13.21 -21.19 20.49
CA VAL A 328 -13.46 -21.00 19.05
C VAL A 328 -14.23 -22.16 18.42
N LYS A 329 -13.95 -23.41 18.85
CA LYS A 329 -14.67 -24.59 18.36
C LYS A 329 -16.09 -24.61 18.88
N LYS A 330 -16.31 -24.14 20.11
CA LYS A 330 -17.64 -24.02 20.72
C LYS A 330 -18.52 -22.98 20.02
N ASP A 331 -17.98 -21.80 19.71
CA ASP A 331 -18.72 -20.75 18.99
C ASP A 331 -19.14 -21.22 17.59
N LEU A 332 -18.25 -21.92 16.87
CA LEU A 332 -18.56 -22.52 15.56
C LEU A 332 -19.62 -23.62 15.63
N LEU A 333 -19.57 -24.47 16.66
CA LEU A 333 -20.58 -25.50 16.90
C LEU A 333 -21.95 -24.88 17.23
N GLU A 334 -21.95 -23.79 17.99
CA GLU A 334 -23.17 -23.04 18.28
C GLU A 334 -23.74 -22.36 17.03
N ASP A 335 -22.90 -21.74 16.19
CA ASP A 335 -23.33 -21.09 14.95
C ASP A 335 -23.88 -22.11 13.93
N LEU A 336 -23.21 -23.27 13.79
CA LEU A 336 -23.69 -24.36 12.94
C LEU A 336 -24.99 -24.99 13.48
N ARG A 337 -25.10 -25.18 14.80
CA ARG A 337 -26.31 -25.74 15.45
C ARG A 337 -27.49 -24.77 15.39
N LYS A 338 -27.24 -23.46 15.37
CA LYS A 338 -28.25 -22.41 15.21
C LYS A 338 -28.66 -22.22 13.74
N GLY A 339 -28.00 -22.87 12.78
CA GLY A 339 -28.32 -22.74 11.36
C GLY A 339 -28.16 -21.33 10.84
N THR A 340 -27.29 -20.52 11.48
CA THR A 340 -27.00 -19.17 10.99
C THR A 340 -26.24 -19.30 9.68
N GLU A 341 -26.89 -18.93 8.57
CA GLU A 341 -26.17 -18.74 7.31
C GLU A 341 -24.98 -17.80 7.57
N PRO A 342 -23.78 -18.14 7.07
CA PRO A 342 -22.68 -17.18 7.12
C PRO A 342 -23.21 -15.90 6.48
N ASN A 343 -23.15 -14.79 7.22
CA ASN A 343 -23.79 -13.54 6.85
C ASN A 343 -23.04 -12.90 5.66
N LEU A 344 -23.10 -13.55 4.50
CA LEU A 344 -22.49 -13.15 3.24
C LEU A 344 -23.10 -11.82 2.79
N GLU A 345 -24.36 -11.56 3.14
CA GLU A 345 -24.98 -10.24 2.96
C GLU A 345 -24.42 -9.18 3.90
N GLY A 346 -24.04 -9.51 5.13
CA GLY A 346 -23.40 -8.57 6.06
C GLY A 346 -21.97 -8.24 5.64
N ILE A 347 -21.22 -9.25 5.19
CA ILE A 347 -19.87 -9.08 4.62
C ILE A 347 -19.96 -8.36 3.28
N LYS A 348 -20.94 -8.68 2.43
CA LYS A 348 -21.20 -7.97 1.16
C LYS A 348 -21.71 -6.55 1.42
N ARG A 349 -22.57 -6.29 2.41
CA ARG A 349 -22.97 -4.94 2.81
C ARG A 349 -21.81 -4.16 3.40
N ASN A 350 -20.90 -4.78 4.15
CA ASN A 350 -19.69 -4.14 4.64
C ASN A 350 -18.70 -3.88 3.51
N LEU A 351 -18.50 -4.81 2.57
CA LEU A 351 -17.70 -4.60 1.36
C LEU A 351 -18.32 -3.54 0.46
N VAL A 352 -19.65 -3.53 0.30
CA VAL A 352 -20.41 -2.52 -0.46
C VAL A 352 -20.52 -1.21 0.30
N CYS A 353 -20.42 -1.16 1.62
CA CYS A 353 -20.29 0.08 2.39
C CYS A 353 -18.87 0.63 2.30
N LEU A 354 -17.85 -0.23 2.31
CA LEU A 354 -16.45 0.14 2.08
C LEU A 354 -16.24 0.60 0.63
N LEU A 355 -16.89 -0.03 -0.35
CA LEU A 355 -16.89 0.36 -1.76
C LEU A 355 -17.93 1.44 -2.09
N GLY A 356 -18.96 1.64 -1.27
CA GLY A 356 -20.08 2.58 -1.49
C GLY A 356 -19.92 3.90 -0.75
N ALA A 357 -19.11 3.94 0.31
CA ALA A 357 -18.53 5.18 0.84
C ALA A 357 -17.60 5.87 -0.18
N VAL A 358 -17.35 5.25 -1.34
CA VAL A 358 -16.66 5.82 -2.51
C VAL A 358 -17.62 6.62 -3.42
N SER A 359 -18.95 6.58 -3.24
CA SER A 359 -19.87 7.28 -4.15
C SER A 359 -20.82 8.30 -3.52
N HIS A 360 -21.20 8.23 -2.26
CA HIS A 360 -22.06 9.26 -1.66
C HIS A 360 -21.82 9.41 -0.16
N LYS A 361 -21.08 10.46 0.21
CA LYS A 361 -21.55 11.52 1.11
C LYS A 361 -20.63 12.72 0.99
#